data_AF-A0A1M5FNA7-F1
#
_entry.id   AF-A0A1M5FNA7-F1
#
_cell.length_a   1.000
_cell.length_b   1.000
_cell.length_c   1.000
_cell.angle_alpha   90.00
_cell.angle_beta   90.00
_cell.angle_gamma   90.00
#
_symmetry.space_group_name_H-M   'P 1'
#
loop_
_entity.id
_entity.type
_entity.pdbx_description
1 polymer ?
#
loop_
_entity_poly.entity_id
_entity_poly.type
_entity_poly.pdbx_seq_one_letter_code
_entity_poly.pdbx_strand_id
1 'polypeptide(L)'
;MYLGRKGKEVVGEGKKLPNDKAKRERMIRISEVAAYFEGSAWTFIPSFELKEREQRLERGGRFLRLLEERTEYMVYDIGEKPSEAKIKQIKDEMRKLYKVGVYRAAVFYGSGEAREKYGMEGLGLTEQLVLPYPEGIEILKRHGERDVVKEAARKAFEEVGEPEWSEADCTAEGKQVVVLMLNDIEKRAKLKNYFELAKYRHTKIQEVIIVCLKEQEETFRKEYPMCEVRTVEI
;
A
#
# COMPACT_ATOMS: atom_id res chain seq x y z
N MET A 1 8.61 -28.19 -1.07
CA MET A 1 8.69 -26.75 -0.74
C MET A 1 8.92 -26.63 0.75
N TYR A 2 10.06 -26.06 1.16
CA TYR A 2 10.46 -25.90 2.56
C TYR A 2 10.34 -24.43 2.96
N LEU A 3 9.74 -24.16 4.13
CA LEU A 3 9.68 -22.82 4.70
C LEU A 3 11.08 -22.40 5.21
N GLY A 4 11.47 -21.14 5.00
CA GLY A 4 12.66 -20.56 5.63
C GLY A 4 12.54 -20.48 7.15
N ARG A 5 13.64 -20.20 7.85
CA ARG A 5 13.70 -20.18 9.34
C ARG A 5 12.61 -19.29 9.96
N LYS A 6 12.52 -18.01 9.54
CA LYS A 6 11.48 -17.09 9.99
C LYS A 6 10.07 -17.54 9.64
N GLY A 7 9.90 -18.13 8.46
CA GLY A 7 8.63 -18.72 8.05
C GLY A 7 8.20 -19.88 8.95
N LYS A 8 9.14 -20.72 9.39
CA LYS A 8 8.90 -21.79 10.37
C LYS A 8 8.57 -21.24 11.75
N GLU A 9 9.24 -20.18 12.21
CA GLU A 9 8.92 -19.51 13.48
C GLU A 9 7.48 -18.98 13.46
N VAL A 10 7.10 -18.26 12.40
CA VAL A 10 5.74 -17.70 12.25
C VAL A 10 4.68 -18.81 12.17
N VAL A 11 4.92 -19.86 11.39
CA VAL A 11 3.97 -20.98 11.29
C VAL A 11 3.96 -21.86 12.55
N GLY A 12 4.94 -21.72 13.42
CA GLY A 12 5.21 -22.58 14.56
C GLY A 12 6.10 -23.75 14.15
N GLU A 13 7.27 -23.86 14.77
CA GLU A 13 8.18 -24.98 14.53
C GLU A 13 7.48 -26.32 14.78
N GLY A 14 7.48 -27.20 13.79
CA GLY A 14 6.85 -28.52 13.89
C GLY A 14 5.33 -28.57 13.65
N LYS A 15 4.63 -27.44 13.45
CA LYS A 15 3.21 -27.48 13.06
C LYS A 15 3.07 -28.00 11.62
N LYS A 16 2.25 -29.04 11.44
CA LYS A 16 1.92 -29.56 10.10
C LYS A 16 1.12 -28.52 9.33
N LEU A 17 1.50 -28.30 8.08
CA LEU A 17 0.70 -27.49 7.15
C LEU A 17 -0.71 -28.09 7.01
N PRO A 18 -1.75 -27.27 6.85
CA PRO A 18 -3.10 -27.75 6.60
C PRO A 18 -3.16 -28.66 5.37
N ASN A 19 -4.02 -29.68 5.44
CA ASN A 19 -4.31 -30.53 4.28
C ASN A 19 -5.12 -29.79 3.20
N ASP A 20 -5.92 -28.80 3.62
CA ASP A 20 -6.65 -27.93 2.72
C ASP A 20 -5.69 -27.06 1.89
N LYS A 21 -5.77 -27.19 0.56
CA LYS A 21 -4.88 -26.53 -0.39
C LYS A 21 -4.88 -25.01 -0.22
N ALA A 22 -6.04 -24.38 -0.09
CA ALA A 22 -6.17 -22.93 0.02
C ALA A 22 -5.58 -22.40 1.34
N LYS A 23 -5.82 -23.10 2.46
CA LYS A 23 -5.21 -22.77 3.75
C LYS A 23 -3.70 -22.96 3.73
N ARG A 24 -3.21 -24.02 3.08
CA ARG A 24 -1.78 -24.28 2.93
C ARG A 24 -1.07 -23.20 2.12
N GLU A 25 -1.61 -22.84 0.95
CA GLU A 25 -1.08 -21.76 0.11
C GLU A 25 -1.03 -20.44 0.87
N ARG A 26 -2.09 -20.13 1.63
CA ARG A 26 -2.11 -18.93 2.47
C ARG A 26 -1.02 -18.95 3.56
N MET A 27 -0.82 -20.07 4.25
CA MET A 27 0.23 -20.16 5.28
C MET A 27 1.64 -20.04 4.69
N ILE A 28 1.88 -20.64 3.53
CA ILE A 28 3.13 -20.46 2.79
C ILE A 28 3.30 -18.98 2.48
N ARG A 29 2.27 -18.32 1.96
CA ARG A 29 2.36 -16.91 1.63
C ARG A 29 2.67 -16.03 2.83
N ILE A 30 1.97 -16.21 3.95
CA ILE A 30 2.25 -15.50 5.21
C ILE A 30 3.71 -15.70 5.62
N SER A 31 4.23 -16.91 5.50
CA SER A 31 5.62 -17.25 5.84
C SER A 31 6.64 -16.60 4.93
N GLU A 32 6.39 -16.60 3.62
CA GLU A 32 7.25 -15.95 2.64
C GLU A 32 7.33 -14.47 2.93
N VAL A 33 6.18 -13.80 3.11
CA VAL A 33 6.22 -12.37 3.38
C VAL A 33 6.77 -12.05 4.76
N ALA A 34 6.71 -12.96 5.74
CA ALA A 34 7.43 -12.80 7.01
C ALA A 34 8.94 -12.81 6.82
N ALA A 35 9.45 -13.73 6.00
CA ALA A 35 10.87 -13.82 5.72
C ALA A 35 11.41 -12.55 5.04
N TYR A 36 10.64 -11.92 4.15
CA TYR A 36 11.09 -10.67 3.51
C TYR A 36 11.26 -9.50 4.49
N PHE A 37 10.45 -9.46 5.56
CA PHE A 37 10.49 -8.43 6.59
C PHE A 37 11.44 -8.79 7.74
N GLU A 38 12.14 -9.93 7.66
CA GLU A 38 13.18 -10.29 8.61
C GLU A 38 14.28 -9.22 8.63
N GLY A 39 14.66 -8.78 9.84
CA GLY A 39 15.65 -7.72 10.05
C GLY A 39 15.19 -6.31 9.69
N SER A 40 13.93 -6.12 9.30
CA SER A 40 13.35 -4.78 9.14
C SER A 40 12.87 -4.22 10.48
N ALA A 41 12.61 -2.91 10.52
CA ALA A 41 11.97 -2.29 11.68
C ALA A 41 10.57 -2.84 11.96
N TRP A 42 9.86 -3.35 10.95
CA TRP A 42 8.47 -3.76 11.12
C TRP A 42 8.27 -4.93 12.09
N THR A 43 7.38 -4.72 13.06
CA THR A 43 6.77 -5.80 13.82
C THR A 43 5.73 -6.52 12.96
N PHE A 44 5.93 -7.83 12.77
CA PHE A 44 5.05 -8.68 11.98
C PHE A 44 4.09 -9.45 12.89
N ILE A 45 2.77 -9.22 12.76
CA ILE A 45 1.74 -9.98 13.46
C ILE A 45 0.92 -10.80 12.45
N PRO A 46 1.05 -12.13 12.42
CA PRO A 46 0.32 -12.97 11.46
C PRO A 46 -1.20 -12.94 11.68
N SER A 47 -1.95 -13.12 10.58
CA SER A 47 -3.42 -13.04 10.63
C SER A 47 -4.12 -14.05 11.54
N PHE A 48 -3.56 -15.24 11.77
CA PHE A 48 -4.16 -16.21 12.68
C PHE A 48 -4.05 -15.75 14.14
N GLU A 49 -2.91 -15.18 14.53
CA GLU A 49 -2.70 -14.64 15.87
C GLU A 49 -3.56 -13.40 16.11
N LEU A 50 -3.64 -12.51 15.12
CA LEU A 50 -4.48 -11.31 15.24
C LEU A 50 -5.96 -11.67 15.39
N LYS A 51 -6.45 -12.70 14.70
CA LYS A 51 -7.84 -13.18 14.83
C LYS A 51 -8.14 -13.86 16.17
N GLU A 52 -7.13 -14.43 16.83
CA GLU A 52 -7.28 -14.98 18.17
C GLU A 52 -7.38 -13.87 19.22
N ARG A 53 -6.62 -12.78 19.04
CA ARG A 53 -6.63 -11.60 19.91
C ARG A 53 -7.86 -10.72 19.70
N GLU A 54 -8.20 -10.42 18.45
CA GLU A 54 -9.25 -9.47 18.06
C GLU A 54 -10.54 -10.18 17.63
N GLN A 55 -11.46 -10.36 18.58
CA GLN A 55 -12.75 -11.03 18.31
C GLN A 55 -13.63 -10.29 17.28
N ARG A 56 -13.33 -9.02 16.99
CA ARG A 56 -14.02 -8.21 15.98
C ARG A 56 -13.59 -8.53 14.55
N LEU A 57 -12.48 -9.24 14.36
CA LEU A 57 -12.02 -9.66 13.04
C LEU A 57 -12.79 -10.88 12.55
N GLU A 58 -13.21 -10.83 11.29
CA GLU A 58 -13.86 -11.97 10.66
C GLU A 58 -12.87 -13.14 10.57
N ARG A 59 -13.24 -14.31 11.15
CA ARG A 59 -12.40 -15.52 11.09
C ARG A 59 -12.05 -15.91 9.65
N GLY A 60 -12.93 -15.61 8.69
CA GLY A 60 -12.73 -15.81 7.26
C GLY A 60 -11.90 -14.75 6.53
N GLY A 61 -11.50 -13.66 7.22
CA GLY A 61 -10.84 -12.51 6.60
C GLY A 61 -9.57 -12.90 5.84
N ARG A 62 -9.25 -12.20 4.76
CA ARG A 62 -8.22 -12.49 3.76
C ARG A 62 -6.87 -11.83 4.04
N PHE A 63 -6.80 -10.87 4.95
CA PHE A 63 -5.54 -10.22 5.34
C PHE A 63 -4.47 -11.24 5.75
N LEU A 64 -3.23 -11.01 5.34
CA LEU A 64 -2.12 -11.90 5.67
C LEU A 64 -1.60 -11.63 7.07
N ARG A 65 -1.56 -10.35 7.47
CA ARG A 65 -0.92 -9.86 8.70
C ARG A 65 -1.26 -8.40 8.96
N LEU A 66 -0.88 -7.96 10.15
CA LEU A 66 -0.67 -6.57 10.51
C LEU A 66 0.84 -6.30 10.55
N LEU A 67 1.26 -5.18 9.97
CA LEU A 67 2.59 -4.61 10.15
C LEU A 67 2.45 -3.41 11.07
N GLU A 68 3.20 -3.38 12.17
CA GLU A 68 3.21 -2.28 13.13
C GLU A 68 4.64 -1.75 13.25
N GLU A 69 4.81 -0.42 13.18
CA GLU A 69 6.02 0.28 13.59
C GLU A 69 5.72 1.81 13.69
N ARG A 70 6.37 2.66 12.87
CA ARG A 70 6.07 4.10 12.73
C ARG A 70 4.61 4.38 12.36
N THR A 71 3.98 3.43 11.68
CA THR A 71 2.57 3.41 11.32
C THR A 71 2.09 1.96 11.33
N GLU A 72 0.83 1.71 11.02
CA GLU A 72 0.28 0.36 10.95
C GLU A 72 -0.35 0.10 9.57
N TYR A 73 -0.19 -1.09 9.02
CA TYR A 73 -0.86 -1.53 7.79
C TYR A 73 -1.46 -2.91 7.94
N MET A 74 -2.74 -3.03 7.59
CA MET A 74 -3.31 -4.33 7.26
C MET A 74 -2.82 -4.79 5.89
N VAL A 75 -2.12 -5.92 5.83
CA VAL A 75 -1.49 -6.38 4.58
C VAL A 75 -2.34 -7.44 3.88
N TYR A 76 -2.51 -7.27 2.58
CA TYR A 76 -3.22 -8.16 1.69
C TYR A 76 -2.32 -8.60 0.53
N ASP A 77 -2.73 -9.69 -0.13
CA ASP A 77 -2.13 -10.13 -1.37
C ASP A 77 -3.20 -10.67 -2.33
N ILE A 78 -3.31 -10.01 -3.49
CA ILE A 78 -4.26 -10.39 -4.53
C ILE A 78 -3.69 -11.47 -5.47
N GLY A 79 -2.38 -11.68 -5.49
CA GLY A 79 -1.67 -12.64 -6.35
C GLY A 79 -1.54 -12.15 -7.80
N GLU A 80 -1.15 -13.06 -8.70
CA GLU A 80 -0.94 -12.74 -10.12
C GLU A 80 -2.22 -12.66 -10.94
N LYS A 81 -3.23 -13.49 -10.62
CA LYS A 81 -4.50 -13.58 -11.36
C LYS A 81 -5.69 -13.62 -10.40
N PRO A 82 -5.98 -12.53 -9.69
CA PRO A 82 -7.10 -12.49 -8.76
C PRO A 82 -8.44 -12.65 -9.49
N SER A 83 -9.38 -13.36 -8.86
CA SER A 83 -10.79 -13.30 -9.27
C SER A 83 -11.42 -11.99 -8.79
N GLU A 84 -12.45 -11.52 -9.50
CA GLU A 84 -13.21 -10.32 -9.08
C GLU A 84 -13.83 -10.52 -7.69
N ALA A 85 -14.34 -11.72 -7.42
CA ALA A 85 -14.86 -12.08 -6.12
C ALA A 85 -13.80 -11.93 -5.01
N LYS A 86 -12.54 -12.33 -5.26
CA LYS A 86 -11.44 -12.15 -4.29
C LYS A 86 -11.16 -10.66 -4.04
N ILE A 87 -11.08 -9.85 -5.10
CA ILE A 87 -10.84 -8.40 -4.98
C ILE A 87 -11.97 -7.74 -4.20
N LYS A 88 -13.22 -8.05 -4.55
CA LYS A 88 -14.41 -7.53 -3.85
C LYS A 88 -14.38 -7.89 -2.37
N GLN A 89 -14.12 -9.15 -2.03
CA GLN A 89 -14.00 -9.59 -0.63
C GLN A 89 -12.93 -8.80 0.13
N ILE A 90 -11.75 -8.61 -0.49
CA ILE A 90 -10.65 -7.85 0.12
C ILE A 90 -11.05 -6.37 0.32
N LYS A 91 -11.67 -5.74 -0.67
CA LYS A 91 -12.16 -4.35 -0.55
C LYS A 91 -13.25 -4.20 0.51
N ASP A 92 -14.20 -5.13 0.56
CA ASP A 92 -15.27 -5.13 1.58
C ASP A 92 -14.72 -5.32 3.00
N GLU A 93 -13.63 -6.07 3.14
CA GLU A 93 -12.89 -6.20 4.40
C GLU A 93 -12.15 -4.92 4.76
N MET A 94 -11.42 -4.32 3.80
CA MET A 94 -10.69 -3.06 4.00
C MET A 94 -11.59 -1.92 4.47
N ARG A 95 -12.80 -1.80 3.91
CA ARG A 95 -13.81 -0.82 4.34
C ARG A 95 -14.25 -0.97 5.80
N LYS A 96 -13.98 -2.11 6.44
CA LYS A 96 -14.36 -2.40 7.82
C LYS A 96 -13.18 -2.31 8.80
N LEU A 97 -11.96 -1.99 8.35
CA LEU A 97 -10.78 -1.98 9.21
C LEU A 97 -10.87 -0.99 10.38
N TYR A 98 -11.61 0.12 10.21
CA TYR A 98 -11.87 1.07 11.29
C TYR A 98 -12.48 0.41 12.54
N LYS A 99 -13.19 -0.73 12.40
CA LYS A 99 -13.80 -1.45 13.54
C LYS A 99 -12.77 -2.06 14.49
N VAL A 100 -11.55 -2.25 14.00
CA VAL A 100 -10.40 -2.77 14.74
C VAL A 100 -9.30 -1.73 14.90
N GLY A 101 -9.61 -0.45 14.68
CA GLY A 101 -8.68 0.66 14.87
C GLY A 101 -7.62 0.81 13.80
N VAL A 102 -7.65 -0.01 12.73
CA VAL A 102 -6.68 0.06 11.63
C VAL A 102 -7.24 0.93 10.50
N TYR A 103 -6.45 1.91 10.06
CA TYR A 103 -6.90 2.89 9.04
C TYR A 103 -6.07 2.86 7.75
N ARG A 104 -5.10 1.95 7.62
CA ARG A 104 -4.28 1.82 6.41
C ARG A 104 -4.18 0.38 5.94
N ALA A 105 -4.04 0.22 4.63
CA ALA A 105 -3.85 -1.09 4.02
C ALA A 105 -2.71 -1.09 3.00
N ALA A 106 -1.98 -2.20 2.94
CA ALA A 106 -1.00 -2.46 1.89
C ALA A 106 -1.41 -3.71 1.12
N VAL A 107 -1.57 -3.59 -0.19
CA VAL A 107 -2.03 -4.66 -1.08
C VAL A 107 -0.91 -5.00 -2.05
N PHE A 108 -0.41 -6.22 -1.96
CA PHE A 108 0.56 -6.76 -2.89
C PHE A 108 -0.11 -7.39 -4.11
N TYR A 109 0.43 -7.16 -5.30
CA TYR A 109 -0.03 -7.76 -6.56
C TYR A 109 1.12 -8.42 -7.33
N GLY A 110 0.84 -9.51 -8.04
CA GLY A 110 1.86 -10.28 -8.77
C GLY A 110 1.99 -9.94 -10.26
N SER A 111 1.10 -9.13 -10.83
CA SER A 111 1.12 -8.81 -12.27
C SER A 111 0.45 -7.45 -12.57
N GLY A 112 0.73 -6.89 -13.74
CA GLY A 112 0.03 -5.68 -14.24
C GLY A 112 -1.49 -5.90 -14.37
N GLU A 113 -1.92 -7.09 -14.84
CA GLU A 113 -3.33 -7.47 -14.93
C GLU A 113 -4.00 -7.45 -13.54
N ALA A 114 -3.32 -7.97 -12.51
CA ALA A 114 -3.84 -7.94 -11.14
C ALA A 114 -4.00 -6.50 -10.61
N ARG A 115 -3.03 -5.63 -10.92
CA ARG A 115 -3.10 -4.19 -10.59
C ARG A 115 -4.29 -3.51 -11.27
N GLU A 116 -4.46 -3.71 -12.58
CA GLU A 116 -5.57 -3.13 -13.35
C GLU A 116 -6.92 -3.60 -12.80
N LYS A 117 -7.05 -4.91 -12.54
CA LYS A 117 -8.28 -5.50 -12.01
C LYS A 117 -8.62 -5.01 -10.60
N TYR A 118 -7.61 -4.68 -9.80
CA TYR A 118 -7.80 -4.09 -8.48
C TYR A 118 -8.37 -2.65 -8.59
N GLY A 119 -7.86 -1.88 -9.54
CA GLY A 119 -8.33 -0.53 -9.88
C GLY A 119 -7.84 0.56 -8.93
N MET A 120 -8.46 1.74 -9.03
CA MET A 120 -8.05 2.97 -8.33
C MET A 120 -9.16 3.53 -7.43
N GLU A 121 -10.02 2.63 -6.95
CA GLU A 121 -11.11 2.99 -6.05
C GLU A 121 -10.56 3.26 -4.65
N GLY A 122 -10.76 4.48 -4.15
CA GLY A 122 -10.57 4.82 -2.74
C GLY A 122 -11.65 4.16 -1.88
N LEU A 123 -11.25 3.66 -0.71
CA LEU A 123 -12.09 2.89 0.21
C LEU A 123 -12.37 3.64 1.51
N GLY A 124 -11.91 4.88 1.64
CA GLY A 124 -12.05 5.70 2.84
C GLY A 124 -11.02 5.37 3.91
N LEU A 125 -9.90 4.75 3.52
CA LEU A 125 -8.75 4.56 4.39
C LEU A 125 -7.95 5.87 4.48
N THR A 126 -7.12 5.99 5.51
CA THR A 126 -6.10 7.05 5.58
C THR A 126 -5.07 6.86 4.48
N GLU A 127 -4.69 5.61 4.19
CA GLU A 127 -3.75 5.27 3.13
C GLU A 127 -4.00 3.86 2.60
N GLN A 128 -3.86 3.68 1.29
CA GLN A 128 -4.06 2.40 0.61
C GLN A 128 -2.95 2.16 -0.42
N LEU A 129 -1.88 1.52 0.02
CA LEU A 129 -0.72 1.22 -0.81
C LEU A 129 -1.02 0.02 -1.71
N VAL A 130 -0.82 0.16 -3.02
CA VAL A 130 -0.94 -0.96 -3.97
C VAL A 130 0.41 -1.18 -4.63
N LEU A 131 1.11 -2.24 -4.21
CA LEU A 131 2.53 -2.40 -4.48
C LEU A 131 2.81 -3.72 -5.22
N PRO A 132 3.77 -3.75 -6.17
CA PRO A 132 4.16 -4.99 -6.83
C PRO A 132 4.80 -5.96 -5.84
N TYR A 133 4.68 -7.27 -6.10
CA TYR A 133 5.38 -8.30 -5.35
C TYR A 133 6.42 -8.99 -6.23
N PRO A 134 7.66 -9.17 -5.74
CA PRO A 134 8.15 -8.83 -4.40
C PRO A 134 8.71 -7.41 -4.25
N GLU A 135 8.88 -6.64 -5.33
CA GLU A 135 9.63 -5.38 -5.35
C GLU A 135 9.10 -4.33 -4.38
N GLY A 136 7.78 -4.28 -4.23
CA GLY A 136 7.07 -3.39 -3.33
C GLY A 136 7.29 -3.68 -1.84
N ILE A 137 7.85 -4.83 -1.49
CA ILE A 137 8.21 -5.11 -0.10
C ILE A 137 9.38 -4.22 0.33
N GLU A 138 10.36 -4.02 -0.54
CA GLU A 138 11.57 -3.28 -0.22
C GLU A 138 11.26 -1.79 0.07
N ILE A 139 10.41 -1.17 -0.75
CA ILE A 139 9.96 0.21 -0.51
C ILE A 139 9.12 0.32 0.78
N LEU A 140 8.31 -0.69 1.10
CA LEU A 140 7.52 -0.71 2.33
C LEU A 140 8.40 -0.92 3.57
N LYS A 141 9.46 -1.73 3.49
CA LYS A 141 10.47 -1.88 4.56
C LYS A 141 11.10 -0.54 4.90
N ARG A 142 11.61 0.15 3.88
CA ARG A 142 12.21 1.49 4.04
C ARG A 142 11.20 2.48 4.59
N HIS A 143 9.93 2.43 4.16
CA HIS A 143 8.88 3.31 4.70
C HIS A 143 8.60 3.08 6.19
N GLY A 144 8.79 1.86 6.71
CA GLY A 144 8.69 1.59 8.14
C GLY A 144 9.85 2.14 8.96
N GLU A 145 11.05 2.14 8.38
CA GLU A 145 12.28 2.62 9.00
C GLU A 145 12.37 4.15 9.01
N ARG A 146 11.89 4.80 7.95
CA ARG A 146 12.03 6.25 7.73
C ARG A 146 10.92 6.83 6.87
N ASP A 147 10.80 8.14 6.89
CA ASP A 147 9.81 8.85 6.09
C ASP A 147 10.23 8.98 4.61
N VAL A 148 10.08 7.89 3.86
CA VAL A 148 10.47 7.89 2.44
C VAL A 148 9.68 8.91 1.60
N VAL A 149 8.46 9.29 2.03
CA VAL A 149 7.66 10.32 1.36
C VAL A 149 8.33 11.68 1.53
N LYS A 150 8.69 12.04 2.76
CA LYS A 150 9.40 13.31 3.04
C LYS A 150 10.81 13.33 2.45
N GLU A 151 11.51 12.20 2.44
CA GLU A 151 12.82 12.07 1.79
C GLU A 151 12.71 12.24 0.27
N ALA A 152 11.70 11.66 -0.37
CA ALA A 152 11.44 11.82 -1.80
C ALA A 152 11.23 13.30 -2.16
N ALA A 153 10.41 14.02 -1.39
CA ALA A 153 10.19 15.44 -1.58
C ALA A 153 11.50 16.24 -1.48
N ARG A 154 12.30 16.01 -0.42
CA ARG A 154 13.60 16.69 -0.24
C ARG A 154 14.66 16.32 -1.26
N LYS A 155 14.56 15.15 -1.90
CA LYS A 155 15.44 14.79 -3.02
C LYS A 155 15.03 15.49 -4.31
N ALA A 156 13.73 15.74 -4.50
CA ALA A 156 13.19 16.38 -5.69
C ALA A 156 13.32 17.92 -5.66
N PHE A 157 13.48 18.51 -4.48
CA PHE A 157 13.50 19.96 -4.26
C PHE A 157 14.51 20.38 -3.19
N GLU A 158 15.19 21.51 -3.41
CA GLU A 158 16.14 22.08 -2.44
C GLU A 158 15.42 22.60 -1.18
N GLU A 159 14.28 23.27 -1.36
CA GLU A 159 13.45 23.80 -0.29
C GLU A 159 12.04 23.21 -0.35
N VAL A 160 11.57 22.71 0.80
CA VAL A 160 10.21 22.19 0.98
C VAL A 160 9.54 22.90 2.15
N GLY A 161 8.36 23.47 1.90
CA GLY A 161 7.51 24.11 2.89
C GLY A 161 6.31 23.23 3.27
N GLU A 162 5.55 23.69 4.27
CA GLU A 162 4.29 23.05 4.65
C GLU A 162 3.27 23.10 3.48
N PRO A 163 2.42 22.07 3.34
CA PRO A 163 1.41 22.05 2.29
C PRO A 163 0.34 23.11 2.54
N GLU A 164 -0.05 23.83 1.48
CA GLU A 164 -1.19 24.78 1.53
C GLU A 164 -2.51 24.08 1.16
N TRP A 165 -2.42 22.87 0.62
CA TRP A 165 -3.54 22.03 0.22
C TRP A 165 -3.51 20.71 1.01
N SER A 166 -4.64 20.30 1.59
CA SER A 166 -4.73 19.16 2.52
C SER A 166 -4.34 17.79 1.92
N GLU A 167 -4.31 17.69 0.61
CA GLU A 167 -3.97 16.49 -0.15
C GLU A 167 -2.51 16.48 -0.60
N ALA A 168 -1.79 17.58 -0.42
CA ALA A 168 -0.37 17.71 -0.72
C ALA A 168 0.50 17.24 0.45
N ASP A 169 1.67 16.70 0.12
CA ASP A 169 2.69 16.29 1.09
C ASP A 169 3.59 17.47 1.51
N CYS A 170 3.80 18.44 0.61
CA CYS A 170 4.51 19.69 0.87
C CYS A 170 4.23 20.75 -0.21
N THR A 171 4.76 21.96 -0.01
CA THR A 171 4.82 23.01 -1.04
C THR A 171 6.27 23.19 -1.50
N ALA A 172 6.52 23.26 -2.80
CA ALA A 172 7.85 23.56 -3.35
C ALA A 172 7.73 24.36 -4.66
N GLU A 173 8.64 25.30 -4.90
CA GLU A 173 8.65 26.14 -6.10
C GLU A 173 7.31 26.86 -6.38
N GLY A 174 6.57 27.21 -5.31
CA GLY A 174 5.24 27.82 -5.41
C GLY A 174 4.11 26.88 -5.86
N LYS A 175 4.36 25.56 -5.92
CA LYS A 175 3.39 24.53 -6.31
C LYS A 175 3.18 23.52 -5.19
N GLN A 176 2.03 22.84 -5.22
CA GLN A 176 1.71 21.76 -4.28
C GLN A 176 2.36 20.46 -4.76
N VAL A 177 2.99 19.71 -3.87
CA VAL A 177 3.72 18.48 -4.19
C VAL A 177 2.96 17.28 -3.63
N VAL A 178 2.71 16.28 -4.46
CA VAL A 178 2.11 14.99 -4.06
C VAL A 178 3.09 13.88 -4.39
N VAL A 179 3.51 13.13 -3.37
CA VAL A 179 4.44 12.00 -3.52
C VAL A 179 3.66 10.70 -3.68
N LEU A 180 3.78 10.07 -4.84
CA LEU A 180 3.06 8.85 -5.23
C LEU A 180 3.97 7.62 -5.38
N MET A 181 5.18 7.65 -4.84
CA MET A 181 6.14 6.53 -4.91
C MET A 181 5.60 5.20 -4.36
N LEU A 182 4.78 5.26 -3.30
CA LEU A 182 4.14 4.08 -2.67
C LEU A 182 2.83 3.66 -3.36
N ASN A 183 2.47 4.33 -4.46
CA ASN A 183 1.23 4.10 -5.20
C ASN A 183 -0.01 4.08 -4.28
N ASP A 184 -0.14 5.10 -3.44
CA ASP A 184 -1.29 5.28 -2.56
C ASP A 184 -2.55 5.62 -3.38
N ILE A 185 -3.50 4.70 -3.38
CA ILE A 185 -4.76 4.82 -4.11
C ILE A 185 -5.67 5.90 -3.51
N GLU A 186 -5.62 6.13 -2.20
CA GLU A 186 -6.47 7.17 -1.57
C GLU A 186 -6.05 8.56 -2.04
N LYS A 187 -4.75 8.87 -2.03
CA LYS A 187 -4.23 10.11 -2.64
C LYS A 187 -4.56 10.21 -4.13
N ARG A 188 -4.35 9.14 -4.91
CA ARG A 188 -4.67 9.14 -6.35
C ARG A 188 -6.14 9.40 -6.63
N ALA A 189 -7.04 8.79 -5.86
CA ALA A 189 -8.48 9.00 -5.98
C ALA A 189 -8.88 10.44 -5.64
N LYS A 190 -8.33 11.00 -4.55
CA LYS A 190 -8.55 12.41 -4.18
C LYS A 190 -8.05 13.39 -5.26
N LEU A 191 -6.84 13.15 -5.79
CA LEU A 191 -6.26 13.96 -6.85
C LEU A 191 -7.10 13.91 -8.13
N LYS A 192 -7.57 12.72 -8.51
CA LYS A 192 -8.49 12.55 -9.65
C LYS A 192 -9.80 13.31 -9.44
N ASN A 193 -10.45 13.13 -8.28
CA ASN A 193 -11.69 13.83 -7.95
C ASN A 193 -11.50 15.35 -7.97
N TYR A 194 -10.37 15.84 -7.46
CA TYR A 194 -10.03 17.26 -7.49
C TYR A 194 -9.99 17.81 -8.91
N PHE A 195 -9.26 17.17 -9.82
CA PHE A 195 -9.18 17.63 -11.22
C PHE A 195 -10.52 17.51 -11.95
N GLU A 196 -11.30 16.46 -11.70
CA GLU A 196 -12.65 16.31 -12.26
C GLU A 196 -13.58 17.45 -11.80
N LEU A 197 -13.57 17.81 -10.52
CA LEU A 197 -14.36 18.90 -9.97
C LEU A 197 -13.90 20.26 -10.46
N ALA A 198 -12.58 20.51 -10.53
CA ALA A 198 -12.06 21.78 -11.01
C ALA A 198 -12.42 22.02 -12.49
N LYS A 199 -12.36 20.95 -13.31
CA LYS A 199 -12.82 20.98 -14.70
C LYS A 199 -14.32 21.28 -14.80
N TYR A 200 -15.14 20.65 -13.97
CA TYR A 200 -16.59 20.86 -13.97
C TYR A 200 -16.99 22.28 -13.52
N ARG A 201 -16.29 22.83 -12.53
CA ARG A 201 -16.59 24.16 -11.94
C ARG A 201 -15.92 25.33 -12.66
N HIS A 202 -15.10 25.07 -13.69
CA HIS A 202 -14.32 26.09 -14.38
C HIS A 202 -13.48 26.98 -13.43
N THR A 203 -12.98 26.41 -12.33
CA THR A 203 -12.17 27.11 -11.34
C THR A 203 -10.69 27.07 -11.70
N LYS A 204 -9.91 28.02 -11.19
CA LYS A 204 -8.44 27.97 -11.30
C LYS A 204 -7.93 26.67 -10.65
N ILE A 205 -7.14 25.92 -11.39
CA ILE A 205 -6.54 24.67 -10.93
C ILE A 205 -5.27 25.01 -10.14
N GLN A 206 -5.19 24.59 -8.89
CA GLN A 206 -3.95 24.48 -8.12
C GLN A 206 -2.90 23.71 -8.92
N GLU A 207 -1.72 24.30 -9.06
CA GLU A 207 -0.59 23.64 -9.73
C GLU A 207 -0.03 22.55 -8.82
N VAL A 208 0.02 21.32 -9.35
CA VAL A 208 0.48 20.14 -8.63
C VAL A 208 1.69 19.53 -9.34
N ILE A 209 2.72 19.19 -8.57
CA ILE A 209 3.85 18.36 -9.00
C ILE A 209 3.69 16.97 -8.36
N ILE A 210 3.72 15.93 -9.19
CA ILE A 210 3.77 14.54 -8.72
C ILE A 210 5.23 14.12 -8.62
N VAL A 211 5.63 13.60 -7.44
CA VAL A 211 6.94 12.95 -7.25
C VAL A 211 6.74 11.44 -7.19
N CYS A 212 7.43 10.69 -8.04
CA CYS A 212 7.30 9.24 -8.12
C CYS A 212 8.65 8.55 -8.35
N LEU A 213 8.65 7.21 -8.36
CA LEU A 213 9.80 6.46 -8.85
C LEU A 213 9.90 6.57 -10.38
N LYS A 214 11.10 6.36 -10.91
CA LYS A 214 11.37 6.44 -12.35
C LYS A 214 10.50 5.49 -13.17
N GLU A 215 10.28 4.29 -12.69
CA GLU A 215 9.46 3.26 -13.35
C GLU A 215 7.97 3.61 -13.38
N GLN A 216 7.54 4.59 -12.57
CA GLN A 216 6.14 5.04 -12.47
C GLN A 216 5.87 6.28 -13.33
N GLU A 217 6.91 6.92 -13.87
CA GLU A 217 6.82 8.22 -14.56
C GLU A 217 5.81 8.21 -15.71
N GLU A 218 5.94 7.24 -16.63
CA GLU A 218 5.06 7.13 -17.80
C GLU A 218 3.60 6.96 -17.38
N THR A 219 3.36 6.17 -16.33
CA THR A 219 2.01 5.94 -15.82
C THR A 219 1.39 7.24 -15.31
N PHE A 220 2.12 8.00 -14.48
CA PHE A 220 1.57 9.22 -13.90
C PHE A 220 1.48 10.38 -14.89
N ARG A 221 2.38 10.48 -15.87
CA ARG A 221 2.23 11.44 -16.98
C ARG A 221 0.97 11.18 -17.80
N LYS A 222 0.64 9.91 -18.05
CA LYS A 222 -0.57 9.52 -18.78
C LYS A 222 -1.85 9.77 -17.98
N GLU A 223 -1.82 9.49 -16.68
CA GLU A 223 -2.97 9.60 -15.79
C GLU A 223 -3.27 11.06 -15.38
N TYR A 224 -2.23 11.87 -15.20
CA TYR A 224 -2.32 13.26 -14.75
C TYR A 224 -1.58 14.20 -15.72
N PRO A 225 -2.04 14.36 -16.98
CA PRO A 225 -1.35 15.14 -18.00
C PRO A 225 -1.25 16.65 -17.70
N MET A 226 -2.01 17.12 -16.71
CA MET A 226 -1.98 18.50 -16.21
C MET A 226 -0.93 18.74 -15.11
N CYS A 227 -0.36 17.67 -14.56
CA CYS A 227 0.66 17.76 -13.51
C CYS A 227 2.06 17.72 -14.11
N GLU A 228 2.97 18.44 -13.48
CA GLU A 228 4.40 18.18 -13.66
C GLU A 228 4.74 16.86 -12.95
N VAL A 229 5.59 16.02 -13.54
CA VAL A 229 6.03 14.76 -12.94
C VAL A 229 7.54 14.80 -12.76
N ARG A 230 8.00 14.62 -11.52
CA ARG A 230 9.42 14.48 -11.16
C ARG A 230 9.69 13.08 -10.62
N THR A 231 10.88 12.57 -10.93
CA THR A 231 11.30 11.23 -10.52
C THR A 231 12.43 11.30 -9.51
N VAL A 232 12.47 10.32 -8.60
CA VAL A 232 13.52 10.17 -7.59
C VAL A 232 13.97 8.72 -7.48
N GLU A 233 15.22 8.54 -7.06
CA GLU A 233 15.80 7.23 -6.70
C GLU A 233 15.98 7.17 -5.18
N ILE A 234 15.50 6.09 -4.55
CA ILE A 234 15.41 5.95 -3.08
C ILE A 234 16.02 4.64 -2.64
#